data_AF-A0A2A9P9R6-F1
#
_entry.id   AF-A0A2A9P9R6-F1
#
_cell.length_a   1.000
_cell.length_b   1.000
_cell.length_c   1.000
_cell.angle_alpha   90.00
_cell.angle_beta   90.00
_cell.angle_gamma   90.00
#
_symmetry.space_group_name_H-M   'P 1'
#
loop_
_entity.id
_entity.type
_entity.pdbx_description
1 polymer ?
#
loop_
_entity_poly.entity_id
_entity_poly.type
_entity_poly.pdbx_seq_one_letter_code
_entity_poly.pdbx_strand_id
1 'polypeptide(L)'
;MVATTQSCKYSVGKKRTTYNLWSHLTACSSRIDLARAFSPRAVGSRSPRYVIMDNARQGLLPQPNFTHAADSLRIVAENLQLCDNLPSVDAGGQLLAMMQTLLDRFARLERRFDGLEQRISITNRNTGLRLWNHSAVQRTDLLEPLISFETGNPIDPCPSTVGELESLNAADVDRLLRHLDESVHGRLDARRRRLKLAFGVTDSRVRV
;
A
#
# COMPACT_ATOMS: atom_id res chain seq x y z
N MET A 1 -12.75 -28.29 17.87
CA MET A 1 -13.02 -27.34 16.77
C MET A 1 -11.84 -27.39 15.82
N VAL A 2 -12.05 -27.99 14.64
CA VAL A 2 -11.03 -28.24 13.62
C VAL A 2 -11.07 -27.08 12.63
N ALA A 3 -9.97 -26.36 12.47
CA ALA A 3 -9.83 -25.34 11.42
C ALA A 3 -9.16 -25.98 10.20
N THR A 4 -9.93 -26.06 9.11
CA THR A 4 -9.50 -26.53 7.80
C THR A 4 -8.78 -25.40 7.07
N THR A 5 -7.52 -25.61 6.67
CA THR A 5 -6.79 -24.65 5.81
C THR A 5 -6.72 -25.20 4.39
N GLN A 6 -7.39 -24.52 3.47
CA GLN A 6 -7.44 -24.85 2.05
C GLN A 6 -6.20 -24.27 1.36
N SER A 7 -5.38 -25.13 0.75
CA SER A 7 -4.16 -24.76 0.02
C SER A 7 -4.45 -24.72 -1.48
N CYS A 8 -4.51 -23.52 -2.07
CA CYS A 8 -4.49 -23.34 -3.52
C CYS A 8 -3.04 -23.39 -4.03
N LYS A 9 -2.73 -24.38 -4.86
CA LYS A 9 -1.48 -24.49 -5.61
C LYS A 9 -1.65 -23.83 -6.98
N TYR A 10 -0.91 -22.76 -7.25
CA TYR A 10 -0.62 -22.31 -8.60
C TYR A 10 0.86 -22.58 -8.90
N SER A 11 1.13 -23.24 -10.02
CA SER A 11 2.46 -23.63 -10.48
C SER A 11 2.76 -22.93 -11.79
N VAL A 12 3.68 -21.96 -11.79
CA VAL A 12 4.42 -21.53 -12.99
C VAL A 12 5.85 -21.18 -12.60
N GLY A 13 6.79 -21.99 -13.10
CA GLY A 13 8.08 -21.58 -13.65
C GLY A 13 9.08 -20.77 -12.80
N LYS A 14 10.20 -21.45 -12.48
CA LYS A 14 11.57 -20.94 -12.22
C LYS A 14 11.92 -20.48 -10.78
N LYS A 15 12.90 -21.22 -10.25
CA LYS A 15 13.82 -20.93 -9.12
C LYS A 15 13.16 -20.79 -7.74
N ARG A 16 13.20 -21.90 -6.99
CA ARG A 16 12.91 -21.94 -5.56
C ARG A 16 13.96 -21.15 -4.78
N THR A 17 13.53 -20.08 -4.13
CA THR A 17 14.20 -19.55 -2.93
C THR A 17 13.09 -19.20 -1.95
N THR A 18 12.84 -20.11 -1.01
CA THR A 18 11.91 -19.90 0.09
C THR A 18 12.58 -18.97 1.12
N TYR A 19 12.25 -17.69 1.08
CA TYR A 19 12.52 -16.81 2.23
C TYR A 19 11.34 -16.91 3.19
N ASN A 20 11.54 -17.63 4.28
CA ASN A 20 10.63 -17.62 5.42
C ASN A 20 10.76 -16.27 6.12
N LEU A 21 9.75 -15.41 5.94
CA LEU A 21 9.67 -14.10 6.58
C LEU A 21 9.02 -14.23 7.97
N TRP A 22 9.64 -14.99 8.89
CA TRP A 22 9.21 -15.14 10.29
C TRP A 22 10.41 -15.43 11.20
N SER A 23 11.46 -14.63 11.14
CA SER A 23 12.68 -14.86 11.94
C SER A 23 13.30 -13.63 12.61
N HIS A 24 12.53 -12.58 12.90
CA HIS A 24 13.04 -11.47 13.73
C HIS A 24 11.95 -10.85 14.59
N LEU A 25 11.35 -11.60 15.51
CA LEU A 25 10.53 -11.01 16.60
C LEU A 25 10.49 -11.85 17.90
N THR A 26 11.56 -12.56 18.24
CA THR A 26 11.70 -13.16 19.59
C THR A 26 13.16 -13.13 20.02
N ALA A 27 13.61 -11.95 20.43
CA ALA A 27 14.88 -11.77 21.12
C ALA A 27 14.73 -10.68 22.18
N CYS A 28 13.80 -10.86 23.12
CA CYS A 28 13.82 -10.15 24.41
C CYS A 28 12.82 -10.77 25.39
N SER A 29 13.06 -12.00 25.84
CA SER A 29 12.45 -12.49 27.08
C SER A 29 13.17 -13.75 27.54
N SER A 30 13.95 -13.64 28.61
CA SER A 30 14.28 -14.67 29.60
C SER A 30 15.73 -14.52 30.08
N ARG A 31 15.93 -13.90 31.25
CA ARG A 31 17.03 -14.23 32.17
C ARG A 31 16.92 -13.47 33.49
N ILE A 32 15.91 -13.80 34.29
CA ILE A 32 16.02 -13.75 35.74
C ILE A 32 15.25 -14.96 36.27
N ASP A 33 15.96 -16.06 36.50
CA ASP A 33 15.51 -17.16 37.37
C ASP A 33 16.72 -17.59 38.20
N LEU A 34 16.92 -16.86 39.30
CA LEU A 34 17.87 -17.19 40.37
C LEU A 34 17.06 -17.76 41.53
N ALA A 35 16.54 -18.97 41.37
CA ALA A 35 15.99 -19.72 42.48
C ALA A 35 16.12 -21.23 42.22
N ARG A 36 16.55 -21.94 43.27
CA ARG A 36 16.63 -23.41 43.44
C ARG A 36 17.87 -24.13 42.92
N ALA A 37 18.85 -24.27 43.81
CA ALA A 37 19.54 -25.54 44.02
C ALA A 37 20.18 -25.61 45.43
N PHE A 38 19.36 -25.91 46.43
CA PHE A 38 19.76 -26.46 47.75
C PHE A 38 18.72 -27.56 47.98
N SER A 39 19.01 -28.87 47.92
CA SER A 39 19.76 -29.74 48.85
C SER A 39 19.34 -31.22 48.52
N PRO A 40 19.69 -32.32 49.22
CA PRO A 40 20.99 -32.92 49.63
C PRO A 40 21.12 -34.44 49.25
N ARG A 41 22.21 -35.11 49.73
CA ARG A 41 22.53 -36.57 49.82
C ARG A 41 23.07 -37.27 48.55
N ALA A 42 24.07 -38.18 48.58
CA ALA A 42 24.94 -38.72 49.62
C ALA A 42 26.12 -39.52 49.01
N VAL A 43 27.16 -39.76 49.83
CA VAL A 43 28.16 -40.86 49.81
C VAL A 43 29.20 -40.93 48.68
N GLY A 44 30.46 -40.78 49.09
CA GLY A 44 31.64 -41.07 48.26
C GLY A 44 32.93 -40.72 48.99
N SER A 45 33.32 -41.55 49.94
CA SER A 45 34.55 -41.46 50.74
C SER A 45 35.81 -41.26 49.89
N ARG A 46 36.48 -40.13 50.08
CA ARG A 46 37.94 -39.95 49.97
C ARG A 46 38.25 -38.59 50.55
N SER A 47 38.88 -38.55 51.71
CA SER A 47 39.39 -37.31 52.32
C SER A 47 40.28 -36.57 51.32
N PRO A 48 39.89 -35.37 50.84
CA PRO A 48 40.87 -34.39 50.44
C PRO A 48 41.40 -33.82 51.75
N ARG A 49 42.71 -33.91 51.98
CA ARG A 49 43.39 -33.04 52.93
C ARG A 49 42.87 -31.63 52.67
N TYR A 50 42.11 -31.07 53.63
CA TYR A 50 41.91 -29.63 53.67
C TYR A 50 43.31 -29.05 53.84
N VAL A 51 43.91 -28.62 52.73
CA VAL A 51 44.95 -27.61 52.77
C VAL A 51 44.24 -26.42 53.39
N ILE A 52 44.49 -26.21 54.68
CA ILE A 52 44.25 -24.94 55.32
C ILE A 52 45.09 -23.96 54.50
N MET A 53 44.45 -23.31 53.53
CA MET A 53 44.98 -22.12 52.91
C MET A 53 44.96 -21.09 54.03
N ASP A 54 46.07 -21.02 54.77
CA ASP A 54 46.47 -19.87 55.56
C ASP A 54 46.55 -18.66 54.61
N ASN A 55 45.40 -18.07 54.33
CA ASN A 55 45.27 -16.78 53.66
C ASN A 55 45.29 -15.66 54.71
N ALA A 56 46.14 -15.82 55.73
CA ALA A 56 46.52 -14.75 56.62
C ALA A 56 47.56 -13.91 55.89
N ARG A 57 47.15 -12.69 55.47
CA ARG A 57 47.93 -11.61 54.81
C ARG A 57 47.75 -11.43 53.30
N GLN A 58 46.50 -11.43 52.83
CA GLN A 58 46.14 -10.50 51.77
C GLN A 58 45.33 -9.38 52.43
N GLY A 59 45.83 -8.14 52.33
CA GLY A 59 45.32 -6.99 53.06
C GLY A 59 43.80 -6.94 53.02
N LEU A 60 43.18 -6.75 54.19
CA LEU A 60 41.75 -6.54 54.37
C LEU A 60 41.34 -5.34 53.51
N LEU A 61 41.00 -5.61 52.26
CA LEU A 61 40.39 -4.63 51.39
C LEU A 61 39.09 -4.21 52.08
N PRO A 62 38.79 -2.91 52.15
CA PRO A 62 37.55 -2.43 52.73
C PRO A 62 36.37 -3.18 52.10
N GLN A 63 35.47 -3.73 52.93
CA GLN A 63 34.26 -4.34 52.39
C GLN A 63 33.43 -3.26 51.68
N PRO A 64 32.94 -3.53 50.45
CA PRO A 64 32.13 -2.57 49.72
C PRO A 64 30.83 -2.29 50.46
N ASN A 65 30.43 -1.03 50.52
CA ASN A 65 29.18 -0.61 51.11
C ASN A 65 28.02 -0.89 50.15
N PHE A 66 27.34 -2.02 50.35
CA PHE A 66 26.22 -2.44 49.49
C PHE A 66 25.02 -1.50 49.55
N THR A 67 24.80 -0.80 50.67
CA THR A 67 23.75 0.22 50.77
C THR A 67 24.06 1.38 49.83
N HIS A 68 25.30 1.87 49.85
CA HIS A 68 25.75 2.92 48.94
C HIS A 68 25.67 2.48 47.47
N ALA A 69 26.01 1.22 47.17
CA ALA A 69 25.87 0.67 45.82
C ALA A 69 24.41 0.60 45.37
N ALA A 70 23.49 0.18 46.24
CA ALA A 70 22.05 0.14 45.95
C ALA A 70 21.47 1.55 45.74
N ASP A 71 21.85 2.52 46.57
CA ASP A 71 21.45 3.92 46.42
C ASP A 71 21.99 4.53 45.12
N SER A 72 23.24 4.22 44.76
CA SER A 72 23.83 4.65 43.49
C SER A 72 23.05 4.09 42.29
N LEU A 73 22.67 2.81 42.33
CA LEU A 73 21.86 2.21 41.26
C LEU A 73 20.47 2.82 41.17
N ARG A 74 19.85 3.19 42.30
CA ARG A 74 18.57 3.88 42.33
C ARG A 74 18.66 5.25 41.66
N ILE A 75 19.70 6.03 41.96
CA ILE A 75 19.94 7.33 41.33
C ILE A 75 20.18 7.18 39.82
N VAL A 76 20.95 6.17 39.40
CA VAL A 76 21.15 5.88 37.96
C VAL A 76 19.83 5.52 37.28
N ALA A 77 18.99 4.70 37.91
CA ALA A 77 17.68 4.34 37.36
C ALA A 77 16.74 5.56 37.25
N GLU A 78 16.72 6.45 38.25
CA GLU A 78 15.97 7.71 38.22
C GLU A 78 16.46 8.63 37.08
N ASN A 79 17.77 8.72 36.84
CA ASN A 79 18.32 9.50 35.72
C ASN A 79 18.03 8.87 34.35
N LEU A 80 17.98 7.54 34.25
CA LEU A 80 17.59 6.85 33.01
C LEU A 80 16.11 7.09 32.68
N GLN A 81 15.24 7.26 33.68
CA GLN A 81 13.84 7.67 33.44
C GLN A 81 13.74 9.08 32.85
N LEU A 82 14.71 9.96 33.10
CA LEU A 82 14.76 11.26 32.42
C LEU A 82 15.13 11.13 30.93
N CYS A 83 15.74 10.01 30.53
CA CYS A 83 16.03 9.73 29.13
C CYS A 83 14.77 9.46 28.30
N ASP A 84 13.64 9.08 28.93
CA ASP A 84 12.35 8.90 28.24
C ASP A 84 11.78 10.23 27.71
N ASN A 85 12.23 11.38 28.25
CA ASN A 85 11.87 12.72 27.78
C ASN A 85 12.94 13.36 26.88
N LEU A 86 13.90 12.58 26.37
CA LEU A 86 14.91 13.14 25.49
C LEU A 86 14.26 13.53 24.16
N PRO A 87 14.40 14.80 23.72
CA PRO A 87 13.78 15.29 22.49
C PRO A 87 14.23 14.53 21.24
N SER A 88 15.35 13.81 21.30
CA SER A 88 15.85 12.94 20.24
C SER A 88 14.99 11.69 20.00
N VAL A 89 14.31 11.14 21.01
CA VAL A 89 13.38 10.01 20.85
C VAL A 89 12.06 10.51 20.25
N ASP A 90 11.55 11.64 20.72
CA ASP A 90 10.35 12.30 20.18
C ASP A 90 10.56 12.79 18.73
N ALA A 91 11.74 13.35 18.43
CA ALA A 91 12.10 13.77 17.08
C ALA A 91 12.14 12.59 16.10
N GLY A 92 12.57 11.41 16.55
CA GLY A 92 12.52 10.18 15.76
C GLY A 92 11.10 9.77 15.41
N GLY A 93 10.19 9.82 16.39
CA GLY A 93 8.76 9.57 16.18
C GLY A 93 8.12 10.57 15.20
N GLN A 94 8.44 11.85 15.34
CA GLN A 94 7.96 12.90 14.44
C GLN A 94 8.47 12.73 13.00
N LEU A 95 9.75 12.38 12.84
CA LEU A 95 10.32 12.10 11.52
C LEU A 95 9.65 10.91 10.85
N LEU A 96 9.42 9.82 11.58
CA LEU A 96 8.72 8.64 11.06
C LEU A 96 7.28 8.98 10.63
N ALA A 97 6.56 9.77 11.43
CA ALA A 97 5.22 10.23 11.09
C ALA A 97 5.20 11.10 9.82
N MET A 98 6.20 11.97 9.65
CA MET A 98 6.36 12.77 8.43
C MET A 98 6.67 11.88 7.22
N MET A 99 7.57 10.90 7.36
CA MET A 99 7.88 9.96 6.30
C MET A 99 6.67 9.13 5.88
N GLN A 100 5.87 8.64 6.83
CA GLN A 100 4.60 7.95 6.53
C GLN A 100 3.64 8.85 5.76
N THR A 101 3.50 10.11 6.21
CA THR A 101 2.67 11.11 5.51
C THR A 101 3.15 11.37 4.08
N LEU A 102 4.47 11.42 3.86
CA LEU A 102 5.05 11.60 2.53
C LEU A 102 4.79 10.38 1.64
N LEU A 103 5.01 9.16 2.14
CA LEU A 103 4.72 7.93 1.41
C LEU A 103 3.24 7.85 0.99
N ASP A 104 2.33 8.20 1.90
CA ASP A 104 0.90 8.26 1.59
C ASP A 104 0.56 9.31 0.51
N ARG A 105 1.25 10.45 0.52
CA ARG A 105 1.11 11.49 -0.51
C ARG A 105 1.66 11.00 -1.85
N PHE A 106 2.81 10.34 -1.87
CA PHE A 106 3.39 9.77 -3.09
C PHE A 106 2.49 8.69 -3.69
N ALA A 107 1.99 7.75 -2.89
CA ALA A 107 1.07 6.71 -3.36
C ALA A 107 -0.26 7.28 -3.90
N ARG A 108 -0.69 8.47 -3.44
CA ARG A 108 -1.83 9.18 -4.03
C ARG A 108 -1.48 9.87 -5.35
N LEU A 109 -0.26 10.39 -5.48
CA LEU A 109 0.22 11.02 -6.70
C LEU A 109 0.41 9.99 -7.82
N GLU A 110 1.01 8.85 -7.53
CA GLU A 110 1.19 7.74 -8.49
C GLU A 110 -0.16 7.33 -9.10
N ARG A 111 -1.16 7.04 -8.26
CA ARG A 111 -2.52 6.70 -8.74
C ARG A 111 -3.17 7.79 -9.58
N ARG A 112 -2.92 9.07 -9.27
CA ARG A 112 -3.42 10.19 -10.08
C ARG A 112 -2.70 10.28 -11.42
N PHE A 113 -1.40 9.97 -11.44
CA PHE A 113 -0.59 9.97 -12.65
C PHE A 113 -1.00 8.84 -13.59
N ASP A 114 -1.20 7.63 -13.07
CA ASP A 114 -1.72 6.48 -13.83
C ASP A 114 -3.08 6.80 -14.47
N GLY A 115 -3.99 7.42 -13.70
CA GLY A 115 -5.28 7.87 -14.20
C GLY A 115 -5.17 8.94 -15.29
N LEU A 116 -4.20 9.84 -15.19
CA LEU A 116 -3.94 10.86 -16.21
C LEU A 116 -3.38 10.24 -17.49
N GLU A 117 -2.41 9.35 -17.38
CA GLU A 117 -1.83 8.63 -18.52
C GLU A 117 -2.89 7.85 -19.29
N GLN A 118 -3.77 7.14 -18.58
CA GLN A 118 -4.90 6.45 -19.19
C GLN A 118 -5.82 7.42 -19.94
N ARG A 119 -6.19 8.56 -19.34
CA ARG A 119 -7.06 9.56 -19.99
C ARG A 119 -6.40 10.19 -21.22
N ILE A 120 -5.10 10.43 -21.20
CA ILE A 120 -4.35 10.93 -22.37
C ILE A 120 -4.38 9.90 -23.50
N SER A 121 -4.12 8.63 -23.18
CA SER A 121 -4.18 7.53 -24.16
C SER A 121 -5.57 7.42 -24.81
N ILE A 122 -6.64 7.47 -24.02
CA ILE A 122 -8.03 7.46 -24.50
C ILE A 122 -8.31 8.67 -25.39
N THR A 123 -7.91 9.86 -24.98
CA THR A 123 -8.10 11.10 -25.74
C THR A 123 -7.41 11.02 -27.11
N ASN A 124 -6.17 10.52 -27.15
CA ASN A 124 -5.41 10.36 -28.38
C ASN A 124 -6.09 9.36 -29.34
N ARG A 125 -6.52 8.20 -28.84
CA ARG A 125 -7.25 7.20 -29.64
C ARG A 125 -8.57 7.77 -30.16
N ASN A 126 -9.35 8.42 -29.30
CA ASN A 126 -10.62 9.04 -29.69
C ASN A 126 -10.42 10.18 -30.70
N THR A 127 -9.31 10.91 -30.65
CA THR A 127 -9.00 11.93 -31.65
C THR A 127 -8.82 11.30 -33.04
N GLY A 128 -8.09 10.18 -33.13
CA GLY A 128 -7.95 9.43 -34.37
C GLY A 128 -9.29 8.87 -34.88
N LEU A 129 -10.10 8.29 -34.00
CA LEU A 129 -11.42 7.76 -34.34
C LEU A 129 -12.41 8.85 -34.76
N ARG A 130 -12.39 10.01 -34.10
CA ARG A 130 -13.15 11.20 -34.50
C ARG A 130 -12.75 11.67 -35.90
N LEU A 131 -11.47 11.63 -36.24
CA LEU A 131 -11.00 11.98 -37.58
C LEU A 131 -11.53 11.02 -38.65
N TRP A 132 -11.57 9.71 -38.35
CA TRP A 132 -12.21 8.72 -39.23
C TRP A 132 -13.71 8.99 -39.39
N ASN A 133 -14.41 9.14 -38.27
CA ASN A 133 -15.85 9.40 -38.25
C ASN A 133 -16.23 10.75 -38.87
N HIS A 134 -15.32 11.72 -38.91
CA HIS A 134 -15.54 12.99 -39.60
C HIS A 134 -15.74 12.84 -41.11
N SER A 135 -15.23 11.76 -41.71
CA SER A 135 -15.49 11.45 -43.12
C SER A 135 -16.89 10.88 -43.38
N ALA A 136 -17.61 10.45 -42.33
CA ALA A 136 -18.97 9.93 -42.44
C ALA A 136 -19.98 11.10 -42.55
N VAL A 137 -20.65 11.20 -43.70
CA VAL A 137 -21.58 12.28 -44.03
C VAL A 137 -22.99 11.75 -44.27
N GLN A 138 -23.10 10.56 -44.87
CA GLN A 138 -24.38 9.92 -45.18
C GLN A 138 -24.87 9.09 -44.01
N ARG A 139 -26.20 8.88 -43.93
CA ARG A 139 -26.82 8.12 -42.85
C ARG A 139 -26.37 6.65 -42.82
N THR A 140 -25.92 6.11 -43.94
CA THR A 140 -25.43 4.74 -44.09
C THR A 140 -23.93 4.61 -43.89
N ASP A 141 -23.21 5.72 -43.74
CA ASP A 141 -21.77 5.68 -43.52
C ASP A 141 -21.47 5.06 -42.16
N LEU A 142 -20.44 4.20 -42.15
CA LEU A 142 -20.03 3.47 -40.96
C LEU A 142 -19.31 4.39 -39.98
N LEU A 143 -19.53 4.14 -38.69
CA LEU A 143 -18.85 4.80 -37.59
C LEU A 143 -18.00 3.79 -36.84
N GLU A 144 -16.76 4.18 -36.57
CA GLU A 144 -15.89 3.45 -35.66
C GLU A 144 -16.26 3.78 -34.20
N PRO A 145 -16.36 2.78 -33.32
CA PRO A 145 -16.72 2.98 -31.93
C PRO A 145 -15.62 3.71 -31.17
N LEU A 146 -16.00 4.77 -30.45
CA LEU A 146 -15.10 5.50 -29.57
C LEU A 146 -14.75 4.68 -28.32
N ILE A 147 -13.62 5.02 -27.70
CA ILE A 147 -13.16 4.45 -26.43
C ILE A 147 -13.80 5.22 -25.27
N SER A 148 -14.32 4.49 -24.29
CA SER A 148 -14.90 5.07 -23.08
C SER A 148 -13.83 5.56 -22.11
N PHE A 149 -14.03 6.75 -21.53
CA PHE A 149 -13.23 7.25 -20.41
C PHE A 149 -13.45 6.50 -19.09
N GLU A 150 -14.57 5.80 -18.93
CA GLU A 150 -14.90 5.03 -17.72
C GLU A 150 -14.21 3.67 -17.72
N THR A 151 -14.17 3.00 -18.88
CA THR A 151 -13.71 1.60 -18.97
C THR A 151 -12.36 1.45 -19.68
N GLY A 152 -11.96 2.44 -20.49
CA GLY A 152 -10.77 2.33 -21.36
C GLY A 152 -10.95 1.40 -22.57
N ASN A 153 -12.14 0.85 -22.77
CA ASN A 153 -12.48 -0.06 -23.87
C ASN A 153 -13.40 0.62 -24.90
N PRO A 154 -13.54 0.06 -26.12
CA PRO A 154 -14.56 0.49 -27.06
C PRO A 154 -15.94 0.48 -26.40
N ILE A 155 -16.74 1.52 -26.65
CA ILE A 155 -18.08 1.63 -26.10
C ILE A 155 -18.97 0.54 -26.72
N ASP A 156 -19.74 -0.16 -25.89
CA ASP A 156 -20.64 -1.23 -26.32
C ASP A 156 -21.99 -1.14 -25.56
N PRO A 157 -23.15 -1.19 -26.23
CA PRO A 157 -23.34 -1.04 -27.68
C PRO A 157 -23.02 0.37 -28.17
N CYS A 158 -22.34 0.48 -29.31
CA CYS A 158 -22.10 1.73 -30.02
C CYS A 158 -22.85 1.72 -31.37
N PRO A 159 -23.47 2.83 -31.79
CA PRO A 159 -24.05 2.92 -33.13
C PRO A 159 -22.97 2.69 -34.19
N SER A 160 -23.30 1.84 -35.16
CA SER A 160 -22.42 1.45 -36.26
C SER A 160 -22.57 2.37 -37.48
N THR A 161 -23.63 3.19 -37.54
CA THR A 161 -23.89 4.14 -38.63
C THR A 161 -24.34 5.51 -38.12
N VAL A 162 -24.19 6.53 -38.96
CA VAL A 162 -24.71 7.89 -38.68
C VAL A 162 -26.24 7.88 -38.47
N GLY A 163 -26.97 7.07 -39.23
CA GLY A 163 -28.42 6.92 -39.10
C GLY A 163 -28.83 6.32 -37.75
N GLU A 164 -28.12 5.30 -37.29
CA GLU A 164 -28.31 4.72 -35.96
C GLU A 164 -28.05 5.76 -34.87
N LEU A 165 -26.93 6.48 -34.96
CA LEU A 165 -26.56 7.57 -34.04
C LEU A 165 -27.65 8.65 -33.95
N GLU A 166 -28.28 9.00 -35.08
CA GLU A 166 -29.40 9.93 -35.12
C GLU A 166 -30.68 9.38 -34.50
N SER A 167 -30.93 8.07 -34.65
CA SER A 167 -32.15 7.42 -34.18
C SER A 167 -32.17 7.09 -32.68
N LEU A 168 -31.04 7.27 -31.97
CA LEU A 168 -30.91 6.93 -30.55
C LEU A 168 -31.98 7.59 -29.67
N ASN A 169 -32.48 6.85 -28.69
CA ASN A 169 -33.38 7.40 -27.68
C ASN A 169 -32.60 8.26 -26.66
N ALA A 170 -33.34 8.93 -25.77
CA ALA A 170 -32.73 9.82 -24.77
C ALA A 170 -31.78 9.11 -23.79
N ALA A 171 -32.11 7.88 -23.39
CA ALA A 171 -31.31 7.12 -22.43
C ALA A 171 -29.97 6.67 -23.05
N ASP A 172 -29.99 6.26 -24.31
CA ASP A 172 -28.79 5.87 -25.05
C ASP A 172 -27.87 7.06 -25.32
N VAL A 173 -28.44 8.21 -25.68
CA VAL A 173 -27.65 9.45 -25.82
C VAL A 173 -26.96 9.80 -24.50
N ASP A 174 -27.67 9.73 -23.37
CA ASP A 174 -27.09 10.04 -22.06
C ASP A 174 -26.03 9.03 -21.62
N ARG A 175 -26.22 7.75 -21.97
CA ARG A 175 -25.24 6.69 -21.73
C ARG A 175 -23.95 6.95 -22.50
N LEU A 176 -24.05 7.22 -23.81
CA LEU A 176 -22.87 7.48 -24.64
C LEU A 176 -22.14 8.76 -24.22
N LEU A 177 -22.87 9.83 -23.89
CA LEU A 177 -22.26 11.06 -23.39
C LEU A 177 -21.50 10.84 -22.09
N ARG A 178 -22.01 10.04 -21.15
CA ARG A 178 -21.30 9.67 -19.91
C ARG A 178 -20.00 8.92 -20.20
N HIS A 179 -20.03 7.92 -21.09
CA HIS A 179 -18.82 7.20 -21.48
C HIS A 179 -17.78 8.11 -22.14
N LEU A 180 -18.20 9.20 -22.77
CA LEU A 180 -17.32 10.20 -23.41
C LEU A 180 -16.92 11.35 -22.48
N ASP A 181 -17.30 11.30 -21.19
CA ASP A 181 -17.10 12.37 -20.20
C ASP A 181 -17.71 13.73 -20.64
N GLU A 182 -18.84 13.65 -21.34
CA GLU A 182 -19.59 14.80 -21.84
C GLU A 182 -20.85 15.08 -21.01
N SER A 183 -21.27 16.34 -20.97
CA SER A 183 -22.45 16.73 -20.18
C SER A 183 -23.75 16.13 -20.74
N VAL A 184 -24.54 15.52 -19.86
CA VAL A 184 -25.91 15.00 -20.15
C VAL A 184 -27.03 16.00 -19.89
N HIS A 185 -26.67 17.25 -19.59
CA HIS A 185 -27.66 18.29 -19.28
C HIS A 185 -28.24 18.93 -20.55
N GLY A 186 -29.50 19.35 -20.43
CA GLY A 186 -30.25 20.07 -21.47
C GLY A 186 -31.29 19.21 -22.19
N ARG A 187 -31.97 19.82 -23.16
CA ARG A 187 -32.97 19.14 -24.00
C ARG A 187 -32.31 18.09 -24.89
N LEU A 188 -33.06 17.05 -25.26
CA LEU A 188 -32.58 15.94 -26.07
C LEU A 188 -31.85 16.38 -27.35
N ASP A 189 -32.37 17.39 -28.06
CA ASP A 189 -31.74 17.88 -29.30
C ASP A 189 -30.35 18.49 -29.07
N ALA A 190 -30.16 19.19 -27.95
CA ALA A 190 -28.85 19.73 -27.57
C ALA A 190 -27.87 18.61 -27.24
N ARG A 191 -28.33 17.57 -26.52
CA ARG A 191 -27.52 16.40 -26.17
C ARG A 191 -27.16 15.57 -27.39
N ARG A 192 -28.10 15.38 -28.33
CA ARG A 192 -27.85 14.69 -29.60
C ARG A 192 -26.83 15.46 -30.47
N ARG A 193 -26.94 16.79 -30.55
CA ARG A 193 -25.92 17.61 -31.22
C ARG A 193 -24.55 17.47 -30.58
N ARG A 194 -24.47 17.52 -29.24
CA ARG A 194 -23.23 17.29 -28.49
C ARG A 194 -22.64 15.91 -28.78
N LEU A 195 -23.48 14.88 -28.80
CA LEU A 195 -23.06 13.52 -29.11
C LEU A 195 -22.50 13.42 -30.54
N LYS A 196 -23.17 14.00 -31.54
CA LYS A 196 -22.66 14.04 -32.92
C LYS A 196 -21.28 14.69 -33.01
N LEU A 197 -21.11 15.85 -32.38
CA LEU A 197 -19.81 16.54 -32.30
C LEU A 197 -18.75 15.70 -31.59
N ALA A 198 -19.12 15.03 -30.50
CA ALA A 198 -18.21 14.15 -29.76
C ALA A 198 -17.80 12.91 -30.58
N PHE A 199 -18.65 12.45 -31.50
CA PHE A 199 -18.32 11.41 -32.49
C PHE A 199 -17.52 11.93 -33.69
N GLY A 200 -17.42 13.25 -33.88
CA GLY A 200 -16.76 13.87 -35.04
C GLY A 200 -17.65 14.00 -36.28
N VAL A 201 -18.94 13.63 -36.20
CA VAL A 201 -19.86 13.67 -37.33
C VAL A 201 -20.35 15.10 -37.57
N THR A 202 -20.17 15.60 -38.80
CA THR A 202 -20.65 16.93 -39.21
C THR A 202 -22.13 16.89 -39.59
N ASP A 203 -22.89 17.90 -39.18
CA ASP A 203 -24.28 18.04 -39.64
C ASP A 203 -24.25 18.56 -41.08
N SER A 204 -24.77 17.77 -42.02
CA SER A 204 -24.79 18.11 -43.45
C SER A 204 -25.68 19.32 -43.80
N ARG A 205 -26.26 20.01 -42.81
CA ARG A 205 -27.22 21.12 -42.97
C ARG A 205 -26.63 22.52 -42.88
N VAL A 206 -25.30 22.69 -42.83
CA VAL A 206 -24.69 24.03 -42.93
C VAL A 206 -23.60 24.02 -43.98
N ARG A 207 -23.99 24.14 -45.25
CA ARG A 207 -23.15 24.77 -46.26
C ARG A 207 -23.68 26.20 -46.42
N VAL A 208 -22.91 27.17 -45.92
CA VAL A 208 -23.06 28.59 -46.27
C VAL A 208 -22.45 28.81 -47.64
#